data_AF-T1EIL6-F1
#
_entry.id   AF-T1EIL6-F1
#
_cell.length_a   1.000
_cell.length_b   1.000
_cell.length_c   1.000
_cell.angle_alpha   90.00
_cell.angle_beta   90.00
_cell.angle_gamma   90.00
#
_symmetry.space_group_name_H-M   'P 1'
#
loop_
_entity.id
_entity.type
_entity.pdbx_description
1 polymer ?
#
loop_
_entity_poly.entity_id
_entity_poly.type
_entity_poly.pdbx_seq_one_letter_code
_entity_poly.pdbx_strand_id
1 'polypeptide(L)'
;QIDLKKVNIEAFKPWINEKIVEYSGTEDDVLVEFVCTQLEILLIFNQSPDQKQMQINMGGFLSTRNARMFTEDLWSELQMAVLSDNGMSPAVLNLNRE
;
A
#
# COMPACT_ATOMS: atom_id res chain seq x y z
N GLN A 1 -12.65 -6.43 -5.21
CA GLN A 1 -12.77 -4.99 -4.93
C GLN A 1 -12.38 -4.78 -3.48
N ILE A 2 -11.51 -3.83 -3.18
CA ILE A 2 -11.02 -3.57 -1.81
C ILE A 2 -11.89 -2.47 -1.20
N ASP A 3 -12.44 -2.72 -0.02
CA ASP A 3 -13.20 -1.73 0.75
C ASP A 3 -12.25 -1.04 1.75
N LEU A 4 -11.70 0.11 1.35
CA LEU A 4 -10.71 0.84 2.16
C LEU A 4 -11.27 1.32 3.51
N LYS A 5 -12.61 1.37 3.69
CA LYS A 5 -13.21 1.70 4.99
C LYS A 5 -12.95 0.64 6.06
N LYS A 6 -12.53 -0.56 5.65
CA LYS A 6 -12.18 -1.68 6.53
C LYS A 6 -10.68 -1.82 6.73
N VAL A 7 -9.88 -0.91 6.18
CA VAL A 7 -8.41 -0.97 6.25
C VAL A 7 -7.91 0.16 7.14
N ASN A 8 -6.97 -0.16 8.04
CA ASN A 8 -6.22 0.83 8.78
C ASN A 8 -5.04 1.32 7.94
N ILE A 9 -5.22 2.39 7.16
CA ILE A 9 -4.21 2.90 6.24
C ILE A 9 -2.96 3.42 6.98
N GLU A 10 -3.12 4.07 8.14
CA GLU A 10 -1.98 4.56 8.93
C GLU A 10 -1.03 3.44 9.34
N ALA A 11 -1.59 2.28 9.74
CA ALA A 11 -0.81 1.11 10.10
C ALA A 11 0.00 0.52 8.93
N PHE A 12 -0.39 0.80 7.67
CA PHE A 12 0.34 0.35 6.50
C PHE A 12 1.58 1.19 6.20
N LYS A 13 1.72 2.40 6.75
CA LYS A 13 2.83 3.31 6.42
C LYS A 13 4.22 2.68 6.66
N PRO A 14 4.50 2.02 7.81
CA PRO A 14 5.77 1.33 8.01
C PRO A 14 5.99 0.20 7.00
N TRP A 15 4.94 -0.56 6.66
CA TRP A 15 5.03 -1.68 5.71
C TRP A 15 5.31 -1.19 4.29
N ILE A 16 4.65 -0.09 3.89
CA ILE A 16 4.89 0.58 2.61
C ILE A 16 6.33 1.06 2.52
N ASN A 17 6.88 1.63 3.60
CA ASN A 17 8.28 2.06 3.66
C ASN A 17 9.24 0.90 3.42
N GLU A 18 9.11 -0.21 4.17
CA GLU A 18 9.97 -1.38 3.98
C GLU A 18 9.91 -1.91 2.54
N LYS A 19 8.70 -1.98 1.98
CA LYS A 19 8.50 -2.47 0.61
C LYS A 19 9.09 -1.52 -0.44
N ILE A 20 8.98 -0.21 -0.24
CA ILE A 20 9.63 0.75 -1.13
C ILE A 20 11.15 0.56 -1.07
N VAL A 21 11.75 0.46 0.12
CA VAL A 21 13.19 0.22 0.28
C VAL A 21 13.60 -1.10 -0.39
N GLU A 22 12.81 -2.17 -0.24
CA GLU A 22 13.05 -3.47 -0.88
C GLU A 22 13.12 -3.35 -2.41
N TYR A 23 12.22 -2.57 -3.02
CA TYR A 23 12.11 -2.47 -4.48
C TYR A 23 12.91 -1.34 -5.12
N SER A 24 13.20 -0.25 -4.40
CA SER A 24 13.98 0.89 -4.90
C SER A 24 15.45 0.78 -4.53
N GLY A 25 15.78 0.07 -3.44
CA GLY A 25 17.11 0.03 -2.83
C GLY A 25 17.46 1.27 -2.00
N THR A 26 16.51 2.19 -1.79
CA THR A 26 16.69 3.43 -1.01
C THR A 26 15.42 3.82 -0.28
N GLU A 27 15.58 4.45 0.88
CA GLU A 27 14.47 5.14 1.54
C GLU A 27 14.01 6.32 0.68
N ASP A 28 12.69 6.48 0.58
CA ASP A 28 12.03 7.56 -0.16
C ASP A 28 10.70 7.92 0.53
N ASP A 29 10.78 8.81 1.51
CA ASP A 29 9.62 9.27 2.28
C ASP A 29 8.54 9.94 1.40
N VAL A 30 8.95 10.56 0.30
CA VAL A 30 8.02 11.21 -0.63
C VAL A 30 7.19 10.16 -1.36
N LEU A 31 7.82 9.07 -1.79
CA LEU A 31 7.12 7.95 -2.41
C LEU A 31 6.21 7.21 -1.41
N VAL A 32 6.65 7.03 -0.17
CA VAL A 32 5.82 6.44 0.90
C VAL A 32 4.57 7.29 1.11
N GLU A 33 4.75 8.61 1.25
CA GLU A 33 3.65 9.54 1.46
C GLU A 33 2.72 9.60 0.24
N PHE A 34 3.27 9.54 -0.98
CA PHE A 34 2.50 9.46 -2.20
C PHE A 34 1.55 8.26 -2.21
N VAL A 35 2.03 7.06 -1.84
CA VAL A 35 1.18 5.86 -1.79
C VAL A 35 0.09 6.01 -0.72
N CYS A 36 0.44 6.49 0.47
CA CYS A 36 -0.52 6.69 1.56
C CYS A 36 -1.61 7.70 1.17
N THR A 37 -1.20 8.85 0.64
CA THR A 37 -2.10 9.92 0.17
C THR A 37 -3.07 9.39 -0.90
N GLN A 38 -2.61 8.56 -1.85
CA GLN A 38 -3.50 7.98 -2.87
C GLN A 38 -4.59 7.10 -2.25
N LEU A 39 -4.24 6.27 -1.27
CA LEU A 39 -5.21 5.42 -0.56
C LEU A 39 -6.20 6.25 0.27
N GLU A 40 -5.72 7.29 0.95
CA GLU A 40 -6.54 8.21 1.72
C GLU A 40 -7.52 9.00 0.85
N ILE A 41 -7.06 9.52 -0.30
CA ILE A 41 -7.92 10.19 -1.28
C ILE A 41 -9.04 9.26 -1.73
N LEU A 42 -8.72 8.02 -2.10
CA LEU A 42 -9.70 7.02 -2.52
C LEU A 42 -10.70 6.72 -1.39
N LEU A 43 -10.24 6.65 -0.15
CA LEU A 43 -11.09 6.49 1.04
C LEU A 43 -12.05 7.69 1.22
N ILE A 44 -11.52 8.92 1.17
CA ILE A 44 -12.30 10.18 1.34
C ILE A 44 -13.40 10.28 0.28
N PHE A 45 -13.08 9.98 -0.97
CA PHE A 45 -14.05 10.03 -2.06
C PHE A 45 -14.90 8.77 -2.20
N ASN A 46 -14.75 7.80 -1.29
CA ASN A 46 -15.44 6.50 -1.32
C ASN A 46 -15.31 5.80 -2.69
N GLN A 47 -14.15 5.94 -3.31
CA GLN A 47 -13.80 5.33 -4.58
C GLN A 47 -13.12 3.99 -4.33
N SER A 48 -13.43 3.03 -5.19
CA SER A 48 -12.75 1.74 -5.12
C SER A 48 -11.37 1.84 -5.75
N PRO A 49 -10.32 1.38 -5.05
CA PRO A 49 -8.97 1.39 -5.58
C PRO A 49 -8.85 0.47 -6.81
N ASP A 50 -8.12 0.94 -7.82
CA ASP A 50 -7.80 0.18 -9.03
C ASP A 50 -6.31 -0.18 -9.06
N GLN A 51 -6.02 -1.47 -9.17
CA GLN A 51 -4.66 -2.00 -9.10
C GLN A 51 -3.81 -1.55 -10.29
N LYS A 52 -4.38 -1.50 -11.48
CA LYS A 52 -3.65 -1.12 -12.70
C LYS A 52 -3.31 0.36 -12.65
N GLN A 53 -4.24 1.19 -12.17
CA GLN A 53 -3.98 2.62 -12.01
C GLN A 53 -2.88 2.87 -10.98
N MET A 54 -2.90 2.16 -9.84
CA MET A 54 -1.82 2.23 -8.86
C MET A 54 -0.48 1.84 -9.49
N GLN A 55 -0.42 0.72 -10.22
CA GLN A 55 0.81 0.27 -10.89
C GLN A 55 1.34 1.30 -11.89
N ILE A 56 0.46 1.94 -12.68
CA ILE A 56 0.84 3.00 -13.62
C ILE A 56 1.43 4.19 -12.86
N ASN A 57 0.78 4.61 -11.78
CA ASN A 57 1.25 5.71 -10.93
C ASN A 57 2.64 5.39 -10.33
N MET A 58 2.85 4.15 -9.89
CA MET A 58 4.14 3.68 -9.36
C MET A 58 5.24 3.59 -10.42
N GLY A 59 4.90 3.39 -11.69
CA GLY A 59 5.85 3.32 -12.80
C GLY A 59 6.62 4.62 -13.07
N GLY A 60 6.17 5.75 -12.53
CA GLY A 60 6.92 7.02 -12.56
C GLY A 60 8.08 7.08 -11.55
N PHE A 61 8.10 6.19 -10.57
CA PHE A 61 9.07 6.16 -9.48
C PHE A 61 9.93 4.88 -9.50
N LEU A 62 9.30 3.75 -9.82
CA LEU A 62 9.92 2.43 -9.86
C LEU A 62 10.02 1.94 -11.31
N SER A 63 10.98 1.05 -11.57
CA SER A 63 11.03 0.33 -12.85
C SER A 63 9.71 -0.43 -13.09
N THR A 64 9.33 -0.65 -14.35
CA THR A 64 8.07 -1.36 -14.70
C THR A 64 7.90 -2.69 -13.97
N ARG A 65 9.00 -3.43 -13.78
CA ARG A 65 9.01 -4.70 -13.05
C ARG A 65 8.74 -4.48 -11.56
N ASN A 66 9.43 -3.53 -10.94
CA ASN A 66 9.31 -3.26 -9.50
C ASN A 66 7.97 -2.62 -9.15
N ALA A 67 7.46 -1.70 -9.98
CA ALA A 67 6.11 -1.15 -9.84
C ALA A 67 5.04 -2.24 -9.84
N ARG A 68 5.16 -3.25 -10.72
CA ARG A 68 4.26 -4.40 -10.75
C ARG A 68 4.32 -5.19 -9.45
N MET A 69 5.53 -5.60 -9.04
CA MET A 69 5.72 -6.44 -7.85
C MET A 69 5.24 -5.72 -6.58
N PHE A 70 5.62 -4.45 -6.41
CA PHE A 70 5.14 -3.62 -5.29
C PHE A 70 3.61 -3.55 -5.24
N THR A 71 2.97 -3.31 -6.38
CA THR A 71 1.52 -3.17 -6.43
C THR A 71 0.80 -4.51 -6.22
N GLU A 72 1.39 -5.63 -6.64
CA GLU A 72 0.91 -6.99 -6.33
C GLU A 72 0.94 -7.26 -4.83
N ASP A 73 2.07 -6.98 -4.17
CA ASP A 73 2.24 -7.12 -2.72
C ASP A 73 1.26 -6.22 -1.96
N LEU A 74 1.16 -4.93 -2.33
CA LEU A 74 0.25 -3.98 -1.68
C LEU A 74 -1.21 -4.46 -1.78
N TRP A 75 -1.63 -4.96 -2.94
CA TRP A 75 -2.99 -5.47 -3.11
C TRP A 75 -3.27 -6.71 -2.26
N SER A 76 -2.29 -7.62 -2.15
CA SER A 76 -2.39 -8.80 -1.31
C SER A 76 -2.63 -8.41 0.15
N GLU A 77 -1.83 -7.48 0.68
CA GLU A 77 -1.96 -7.04 2.07
C GLU A 77 -3.27 -6.28 2.32
N LEU A 78 -3.70 -5.40 1.40
CA LEU A 78 -4.98 -4.72 1.50
C LEU A 78 -6.16 -5.72 1.50
N GLN A 79 -6.10 -6.78 0.71
CA GLN A 79 -7.12 -7.84 0.72
C GLN A 79 -7.17 -8.57 2.05
N MET A 80 -6.00 -8.92 2.60
CA MET A 80 -5.90 -9.57 3.91
C MET A 80 -6.41 -8.66 5.04
N ALA A 81 -6.10 -7.36 4.97
CA ALA A 81 -6.59 -6.38 5.94
C ALA A 81 -8.12 -6.26 5.94
N VAL A 82 -8.77 -6.25 4.78
CA VAL A 82 -10.25 -6.22 4.68
C VAL A 82 -10.92 -7.43 5.34
N LEU A 83 -10.21 -8.57 5.43
CA LEU A 83 -10.70 -9.80 6.07
C LEU A 83 -10.42 -9.86 7.58
N SER A 84 -9.66 -8.90 8.11
CA SER A 84 -9.27 -8.84 9.51
C SER A 84 -10.20 -7.93 10.33
N ASP A 85 -10.33 -8.20 11.63
CA ASP A 85 -11.17 -7.39 12.54
C ASP A 85 -10.57 -6.01 12.84
N ASN A 86 -9.24 -5.87 12.74
CA ASN A 86 -8.50 -4.65 13.08
C ASN A 86 -8.07 -3.84 11.85
N GLY A 87 -8.45 -4.27 10.65
CA GLY A 87 -8.09 -3.64 9.39
C GLY A 87 -6.59 -3.72 9.06
N MET A 88 -5.87 -4.69 9.63
CA MET A 88 -4.43 -4.92 9.39
C MET A 88 -4.20 -6.35 8.92
N SER A 89 -3.36 -6.51 7.89
CA SER A 89 -2.91 -7.83 7.47
C SER A 89 -1.91 -8.42 8.49
N PRO A 90 -1.62 -9.74 8.44
CA PRO A 90 -0.60 -10.33 9.30
C PRO A 90 0.78 -9.68 9.18
N ALA A 91 1.20 -9.29 7.97
CA ALA A 91 2.49 -8.63 7.76
C ALA A 91 2.52 -7.24 8.41
N VAL A 92 1.47 -6.44 8.18
CA VAL A 92 1.32 -5.11 8.78
C VAL A 92 1.23 -5.20 10.31
N LEU A 93 0.50 -6.18 10.85
CA LEU A 93 0.37 -6.37 12.28
C LEU A 93 1.70 -6.74 12.95
N ASN A 94 2.51 -7.58 12.29
CA ASN A 94 3.81 -7.99 12.83
C ASN A 94 4.78 -6.80 12.88
N LEU A 95 4.80 -5.98 11.83
CA LEU A 95 5.69 -4.83 11.77
C LEU A 95 5.35 -3.75 12.81
N ASN A 96 4.06 -3.56 13.11
CA ASN A 96 3.62 -2.58 14.12
C ASN A 96 3.79 -3.07 15.58
N ARG A 97 4.31 -4.29 15.80
CA ARG A 97 4.61 -4.82 17.15
C ARG A 97 6.06 -4.59 17.58
N GLU A 98 6.92 -4.20 16.65
CA GLU A 98 8.34 -3.90 16.86
C GLU A 98 8.57 -2.41 17.07
#